data_AF-A0A5B7UZL0-F1
#
_entry.id   AF-A0A5B7UZL0-F1
#
_cell.length_a   1.000
_cell.length_b   1.000
_cell.length_c   1.000
_cell.angle_alpha   90.00
_cell.angle_beta   90.00
_cell.angle_gamma   90.00
#
_symmetry.space_group_name_H-M   'P 1'
#
loop_
_entity.id
_entity.type
_entity.pdbx_description
1 polymer ?
#
loop_
_entity_poly.entity_id
_entity_poly.type
_entity_poly.pdbx_seq_one_letter_code
_entity_poly.pdbx_strand_id
1 'polypeptide(L)'
;MAGVPRSRRTGRAAVNCLRALLERHDHIVQEVDGQNDFGEDLYVTFTDGGQTTGDVVKVQVKGGKSWRRSYGYGVPVAQHSETWANGNVPVICVVYDPDDEELYWANATVQLLQARRERVALKTIRVPSEALLNDASLPDFVSRVRHYVGRYRGNRALLTELGEMAGVEFGTADLVLHFINVHGEDLIFWQRRGEDFATLLHSDLDWDPQRITPDMLRFSGGLTARYELDELPEWMRAFANVPTVGDVILDDDEATWLAACFSASRWARDPDYN
;
A
#
# COMPACT_ATOMS: atom_id res chain seq x y z
N MET A 1 0.69 -23.33 43.63
CA MET A 1 1.54 -22.30 43.01
C MET A 1 1.22 -22.30 41.52
N ALA A 2 0.78 -21.18 40.94
CA ALA A 2 0.43 -21.12 39.52
C ALA A 2 1.71 -21.15 38.68
N GLY A 3 1.88 -22.17 37.84
CA GLY A 3 3.06 -22.31 36.98
C GLY A 3 2.98 -21.40 35.75
N VAL A 4 4.08 -20.72 35.42
CA VAL A 4 4.15 -19.92 34.19
C VAL A 4 4.25 -20.85 32.96
N PRO A 5 3.31 -20.75 31.99
CA PRO A 5 3.33 -21.59 30.80
C PRO A 5 4.66 -21.49 30.03
N ARG A 6 5.17 -22.61 29.51
CA ARG A 6 6.42 -22.66 28.74
C ARG A 6 6.37 -21.76 27.50
N SER A 7 5.22 -21.70 26.82
CA SER A 7 4.96 -20.81 25.69
C SER A 7 5.14 -19.33 26.06
N ARG A 8 4.65 -18.92 27.23
CA ARG A 8 4.81 -17.54 27.73
C ARG A 8 6.28 -17.20 27.99
N ARG A 9 7.05 -18.14 28.54
CA ARG A 9 8.50 -17.97 28.74
C ARG A 9 9.24 -17.81 27.42
N THR A 10 8.99 -18.68 26.44
CA THR A 10 9.66 -18.61 25.14
C THR A 10 9.26 -17.37 24.34
N GLY A 11 7.99 -16.96 24.38
CA GLY A 11 7.54 -15.70 23.76
C GLY A 11 8.21 -14.48 24.37
N ARG A 12 8.32 -14.42 25.72
CA ARG A 12 9.03 -13.33 26.39
C ARG A 12 10.52 -13.32 26.08
N ALA A 13 11.17 -14.48 25.98
CA ALA A 13 12.56 -14.58 25.59
C ALA A 13 12.80 -14.03 24.17
N ALA A 14 11.90 -14.34 23.24
CA ALA A 14 11.95 -13.82 21.87
C ALA A 14 11.87 -12.28 21.83
N VAL A 15 10.91 -11.70 22.55
CA VAL A 15 10.76 -10.24 22.65
C VAL A 15 12.01 -9.59 23.25
N ASN A 16 12.54 -10.16 24.34
CA ASN A 16 13.75 -9.66 24.98
C ASN A 16 14.98 -9.75 24.05
N CYS A 17 15.14 -10.85 23.30
CA CYS A 17 16.24 -11.04 22.36
C CYS A 17 16.20 -9.97 21.25
N LEU A 18 15.03 -9.79 20.62
CA LEU A 18 14.86 -8.79 19.57
C LEU A 18 15.06 -7.36 20.10
N ARG A 19 14.49 -7.05 21.27
CA ARG A 19 14.65 -5.74 21.91
C ARG A 19 16.12 -5.44 22.17
N ALA A 20 16.85 -6.38 22.77
CA ALA A 20 18.27 -6.23 23.03
C ALA A 20 19.10 -6.10 21.75
N LEU A 21 18.67 -6.66 20.61
CA LEU A 21 19.31 -6.49 19.30
C LEU A 21 19.08 -5.11 18.72
N LEU A 22 17.87 -4.60 18.79
CA LEU A 22 17.56 -3.28 18.26
C LEU A 22 18.19 -2.18 19.13
N GLU A 23 18.05 -2.26 20.45
CA GLU A 23 18.54 -1.23 21.38
C GLU A 23 20.07 -1.12 21.40
N ARG A 24 20.82 -2.23 21.24
CA ARG A 24 22.30 -2.18 21.19
C ARG A 24 22.85 -1.58 19.90
N HIS A 25 22.02 -1.44 18.88
CA HIS A 25 22.31 -0.71 17.64
C HIS A 25 21.52 0.61 17.59
N ASP A 26 21.25 1.19 18.77
CA ASP A 26 20.67 2.51 18.98
C ASP A 26 19.23 2.69 18.47
N HIS A 27 18.51 1.64 18.10
CA HIS A 27 17.10 1.73 17.70
C HIS A 27 16.17 1.77 18.92
N ILE A 28 15.08 2.50 18.80
CA ILE A 28 14.13 2.71 19.91
C ILE A 28 13.02 1.66 19.81
N VAL A 29 12.82 0.90 20.89
CA VAL A 29 11.81 -0.16 20.99
C VAL A 29 10.78 0.20 22.06
N GLN A 30 9.50 0.11 21.71
CA GLN A 30 8.38 0.26 22.64
C GLN A 30 7.53 -1.01 22.63
N GLU A 31 7.41 -1.68 23.77
CA GLU A 31 6.51 -2.83 23.92
C GLU A 31 5.05 -2.39 23.97
N VAL A 32 4.17 -3.14 23.30
CA VAL A 32 2.71 -2.97 23.38
C VAL A 32 2.18 -3.74 24.58
N ASP A 33 1.35 -3.09 25.39
CA ASP A 33 0.70 -3.77 26.52
C ASP A 33 -0.23 -4.88 26.01
N GLY A 34 -0.15 -6.06 26.62
CA GLY A 34 -0.88 -7.26 26.19
C GLY A 34 -2.39 -7.18 26.37
N GLN A 35 -2.92 -6.14 27.03
CA GLN A 35 -4.35 -5.81 27.04
C GLN A 35 -4.82 -5.19 25.72
N ASN A 36 -3.89 -4.65 24.92
CA ASN A 36 -4.13 -4.02 23.61
C ASN A 36 -3.57 -4.87 22.45
N ASP A 37 -3.42 -6.19 22.65
CA ASP A 37 -2.82 -7.09 21.67
C ASP A 37 -3.78 -7.37 20.50
N PHE A 38 -3.54 -6.70 19.38
CA PHE A 38 -4.14 -6.99 18.07
C PHE A 38 -3.14 -7.68 17.14
N GLY A 39 -2.21 -8.47 17.67
CA GLY A 39 -1.18 -9.18 16.91
C GLY A 39 0.09 -8.35 16.68
N GLU A 40 0.41 -7.43 17.58
CA GLU A 40 1.53 -6.47 17.46
C GLU A 40 2.22 -6.39 18.83
N ASP A 41 3.46 -6.86 18.94
CA ASP A 41 4.18 -6.91 20.23
C ASP A 41 5.04 -5.66 20.46
N LEU A 42 5.59 -5.08 19.39
CA LEU A 42 6.54 -3.97 19.47
C LEU A 42 6.21 -2.87 18.45
N TYR A 43 6.50 -1.62 18.83
CA TYR A 43 6.81 -0.53 17.91
C TYR A 43 8.32 -0.29 17.89
N VAL A 44 8.90 -0.17 16.71
CA VAL A 44 10.33 0.09 16.53
C VAL A 44 10.49 1.37 15.72
N THR A 45 11.22 2.34 16.27
CA THR A 45 11.64 3.56 15.56
C THR A 45 13.12 3.44 15.22
N PHE A 46 13.44 3.49 13.93
CA PHE A 46 14.82 3.40 13.47
C PHE A 46 15.57 4.71 13.67
N THR A 47 16.86 4.57 13.89
CA THR A 47 17.81 5.66 14.10
C THR A 47 18.92 5.61 13.05
N ASP A 48 19.55 6.75 12.81
CA ASP A 48 20.67 6.91 11.90
C ASP A 48 21.56 8.04 12.43
N GLY A 49 22.85 7.77 12.60
CA GLY A 49 23.79 8.75 13.18
C GLY A 49 23.39 9.29 14.56
N GLY A 50 22.71 8.48 15.39
CA GLY A 50 22.23 8.88 16.72
C GLY A 50 20.99 9.79 16.70
N GLN A 51 20.36 9.98 15.54
CA GLN A 51 19.09 10.72 15.40
C GLN A 51 17.97 9.77 15.00
N THR A 52 16.74 10.06 15.41
CA THR A 52 15.58 9.30 14.93
C THR A 52 15.33 9.64 13.46
N THR A 53 15.11 8.60 12.66
CA THR A 53 14.81 8.75 11.22
C THR A 53 13.34 9.10 11.00
N GLY A 54 12.52 8.94 12.04
CA GLY A 54 11.08 8.94 11.96
C GLY A 54 10.51 7.68 11.33
N ASP A 55 11.30 6.73 10.81
CA ASP A 55 10.82 5.47 10.23
C ASP A 55 10.37 4.53 11.35
N VAL A 56 9.08 4.16 11.33
CA VAL A 56 8.45 3.31 12.35
C VAL A 56 7.90 2.05 11.72
N VAL A 57 8.08 0.92 12.40
CA VAL A 57 7.41 -0.35 12.08
C VAL A 57 6.77 -0.97 13.31
N LYS A 58 5.74 -1.78 13.08
CA LYS A 58 5.21 -2.69 14.09
C LYS A 58 5.87 -4.05 13.92
N VAL A 59 6.08 -4.78 15.01
CA VAL A 59 6.67 -6.12 14.97
C VAL A 59 5.79 -7.12 15.72
N GLN A 60 5.42 -8.20 15.04
CA GLN A 60 4.87 -9.40 15.66
C GLN A 60 6.02 -10.38 15.91
N VAL A 61 6.25 -10.71 17.17
CA VAL A 61 7.29 -11.60 17.64
C VAL A 61 6.69 -12.95 18.04
N LYS A 62 7.27 -14.03 17.52
CA LYS A 62 6.92 -15.40 17.91
C LYS A 62 8.17 -16.13 18.38
N GLY A 63 8.08 -16.85 19.50
CA GLY A 63 9.20 -17.62 20.05
C GLY A 63 8.87 -19.11 20.15
N GLY A 64 9.78 -19.96 19.67
CA GLY A 64 9.76 -21.40 19.95
C GLY A 64 9.61 -22.32 18.74
N LYS A 65 9.88 -23.61 18.97
CA LYS A 65 9.91 -24.65 17.92
C LYS A 65 8.58 -24.86 17.19
N SER A 66 7.45 -24.47 17.79
CA SER A 66 6.11 -24.60 17.19
C SER A 66 5.93 -23.77 15.91
N TRP A 67 6.80 -22.79 15.67
CA TRP A 67 6.76 -21.92 14.49
C TRP A 67 7.55 -22.49 13.31
N ARG A 68 8.34 -23.56 13.50
CA ARG A 68 9.09 -24.22 12.42
C ARG A 68 8.19 -24.83 11.36
N ARG A 69 8.62 -24.75 10.11
CA ARG A 69 7.99 -25.32 8.92
C ARG A 69 9.08 -25.93 8.04
N SER A 70 8.69 -26.71 7.03
CA SER A 70 9.64 -27.28 6.07
C SER A 70 10.40 -26.22 5.25
N TYR A 71 9.88 -24.98 5.20
CA TYR A 71 10.41 -23.87 4.43
C TYR A 71 11.05 -22.76 5.30
N GLY A 72 11.37 -23.05 6.56
CA GLY A 72 11.82 -22.08 7.57
C GLY A 72 10.82 -21.99 8.71
N TYR A 73 10.13 -20.85 8.83
CA TYR A 73 9.16 -20.59 9.88
C TYR A 73 7.85 -20.01 9.33
N GLY A 74 6.77 -20.13 10.10
CA GLY A 74 5.45 -19.65 9.72
C GLY A 74 4.76 -18.93 10.87
N VAL A 75 4.36 -17.68 10.64
CA VAL A 75 3.56 -16.88 11.57
C VAL A 75 2.11 -16.84 11.07
N PRO A 76 1.13 -17.37 11.82
CA PRO A 76 -0.27 -17.32 11.42
C PRO A 76 -0.78 -15.87 11.28
N VAL A 77 -1.50 -15.60 10.20
CA VAL A 77 -2.14 -14.28 9.98
C VAL A 77 -3.42 -14.15 10.79
N ALA A 78 -4.17 -15.24 10.94
CA ALA A 78 -5.47 -15.27 11.64
C ALA A 78 -6.39 -14.11 11.19
N GLN A 79 -6.91 -13.33 12.14
CA GLN A 79 -7.81 -12.21 11.90
C GLN A 79 -7.09 -10.88 11.58
N HIS A 80 -5.77 -10.89 11.47
CA HIS A 80 -4.96 -9.67 11.37
C HIS A 80 -4.64 -9.25 9.92
N SER A 81 -5.14 -9.99 8.93
CA SER A 81 -4.80 -9.77 7.50
C SER A 81 -5.04 -8.33 7.05
N GLU A 82 -6.20 -7.77 7.38
CA GLU A 82 -6.57 -6.41 6.98
C GLU A 82 -5.75 -5.37 7.74
N THR A 83 -5.62 -5.51 9.05
CA THR A 83 -4.84 -4.58 9.90
C THR A 83 -3.37 -4.54 9.47
N TRP A 84 -2.76 -5.70 9.22
CA TRP A 84 -1.35 -5.80 8.84
C TRP A 84 -1.08 -5.33 7.40
N ALA A 85 -2.04 -5.47 6.50
CA ALA A 85 -1.91 -5.04 5.11
C ALA A 85 -2.20 -3.54 4.90
N ASN A 86 -3.23 -3.01 5.59
CA ASN A 86 -3.78 -1.68 5.33
C ASN A 86 -3.44 -0.63 6.41
N GLY A 87 -2.89 -1.05 7.56
CA GLY A 87 -2.54 -0.15 8.66
C GLY A 87 -1.42 0.82 8.30
N ASN A 88 -1.46 2.04 8.85
CA ASN A 88 -0.52 3.13 8.50
C ASN A 88 0.96 2.86 8.83
N VAL A 89 1.24 1.81 9.59
CA VAL A 89 2.58 1.40 9.98
C VAL A 89 2.74 -0.06 9.55
N PRO A 90 3.75 -0.40 8.74
CA PRO A 90 3.89 -1.77 8.24
C PRO A 90 4.34 -2.72 9.35
N VAL A 91 3.98 -3.99 9.17
CA VAL A 91 4.17 -5.07 10.14
C VAL A 91 5.28 -6.00 9.66
N ILE A 92 6.26 -6.21 10.53
CA ILE A 92 7.33 -7.20 10.39
C ILE A 92 7.02 -8.38 11.29
N CYS A 93 7.17 -9.60 10.79
CA CYS A 93 7.16 -10.80 11.63
C CYS A 93 8.60 -11.18 11.98
N VAL A 94 8.85 -11.47 13.25
CA VAL A 94 10.12 -12.01 13.74
C VAL A 94 9.86 -13.30 14.50
N VAL A 95 10.66 -14.34 14.22
CA VAL A 95 10.63 -15.63 14.89
C VAL A 95 11.96 -15.85 15.60
N TYR A 96 11.92 -16.13 16.90
CA TYR A 96 13.06 -16.60 17.68
C TYR A 96 13.04 -18.13 17.74
N ASP A 97 14.15 -18.75 17.32
CA ASP A 97 14.35 -20.18 17.46
C ASP A 97 15.25 -20.50 18.67
N PRO A 98 14.75 -21.28 19.65
CA PRO A 98 15.50 -21.54 20.88
C PRO A 98 16.60 -22.60 20.76
N ASP A 99 16.76 -23.29 19.62
CA ASP A 99 17.84 -24.29 19.48
C ASP A 99 19.13 -23.68 18.95
N ASP A 100 19.06 -22.69 18.06
CA ASP A 100 20.20 -21.91 17.59
C ASP A 100 20.32 -20.55 18.30
N GLU A 101 19.31 -20.16 19.06
CA GLU A 101 19.21 -18.87 19.76
C GLU A 101 19.21 -17.66 18.81
N GLU A 102 18.74 -17.87 17.58
CA GLU A 102 18.74 -16.85 16.53
C GLU A 102 17.33 -16.28 16.25
N LEU A 103 17.31 -15.10 15.63
CA LEU A 103 16.11 -14.44 15.15
C LEU A 103 16.02 -14.52 13.63
N TYR A 104 14.80 -14.67 13.12
CA TYR A 104 14.50 -14.72 11.70
C TYR A 104 13.34 -13.80 11.37
N TRP A 105 13.33 -13.14 10.20
CA TRP A 105 12.35 -12.10 9.92
C TRP A 105 11.73 -12.17 8.52
N ALA A 106 10.53 -11.59 8.40
CA ALA A 106 9.92 -11.29 7.11
C ALA A 106 8.99 -10.08 7.19
N ASN A 107 8.83 -9.38 6.07
CA ASN A 107 7.86 -8.28 5.96
C ASN A 107 6.46 -8.85 5.68
N ALA A 108 5.61 -8.84 6.71
CA ALA A 108 4.26 -9.39 6.64
C ALA A 108 3.34 -8.56 5.73
N THR A 109 3.43 -7.23 5.83
CA THR A 109 2.68 -6.31 4.97
C THR A 109 2.96 -6.57 3.50
N VAL A 110 4.22 -6.76 3.10
CA VAL A 110 4.59 -7.08 1.71
C VAL A 110 3.94 -8.38 1.24
N GLN A 111 4.05 -9.47 2.01
CA GLN A 111 3.48 -10.75 1.62
C GLN A 111 1.96 -10.70 1.52
N LEU A 112 1.29 -9.98 2.43
CA LEU A 112 -0.16 -9.81 2.40
C LEU A 112 -0.61 -8.99 1.18
N LEU A 113 0.09 -7.90 0.86
CA LEU A 113 -0.20 -7.09 -0.32
C LEU A 113 0.04 -7.88 -1.61
N GLN A 114 1.11 -8.67 -1.69
CA GLN A 114 1.38 -9.57 -2.81
C GLN A 114 0.25 -10.60 -2.99
N ALA A 115 -0.12 -11.30 -1.91
CA ALA A 115 -1.19 -12.28 -1.95
C ALA A 115 -2.54 -11.65 -2.35
N ARG A 116 -2.82 -10.42 -1.90
CA ARG A 116 -4.01 -9.65 -2.32
C ARG A 116 -4.00 -9.37 -3.82
N ARG A 117 -2.86 -9.00 -4.41
CA ARG A 117 -2.72 -8.80 -5.86
C ARG A 117 -2.96 -10.09 -6.64
N GLU A 118 -2.56 -11.22 -6.05
CA GLU A 118 -2.77 -12.57 -6.60
C GLU A 118 -4.15 -13.15 -6.27
N ARG A 119 -5.02 -12.40 -5.56
CA ARG A 119 -6.35 -12.85 -5.10
C ARG A 119 -6.32 -14.08 -4.20
N VAL A 120 -5.21 -14.30 -3.51
CA VAL A 120 -5.01 -15.41 -2.58
C VAL A 120 -5.18 -14.92 -1.14
N ALA A 121 -6.01 -15.63 -0.37
CA ALA A 121 -6.09 -15.42 1.08
C ALA A 121 -4.87 -16.05 1.78
N LEU A 122 -3.88 -15.22 2.13
CA LEU A 122 -2.68 -15.67 2.82
C LEU A 122 -2.98 -16.00 4.29
N LYS A 123 -2.83 -17.27 4.67
CA LYS A 123 -3.09 -17.75 6.04
C LYS A 123 -1.87 -17.68 6.95
N THR A 124 -0.67 -17.61 6.39
CA THR A 124 0.58 -17.68 7.15
C THR A 124 1.64 -16.84 6.45
N ILE A 125 2.31 -15.98 7.21
CA ILE A 125 3.50 -15.27 6.76
C ILE A 125 4.65 -16.26 6.77
N ARG A 126 5.30 -16.43 5.63
CA ARG A 126 6.49 -17.27 5.49
C ARG A 126 7.71 -16.48 5.93
N VAL A 127 8.45 -17.00 6.90
CA VAL A 127 9.73 -16.45 7.37
C VAL A 127 10.83 -17.43 6.94
N PRO A 128 11.67 -17.08 5.95
CA PRO A 128 12.71 -17.98 5.46
C PRO A 128 13.80 -18.25 6.51
N SER A 129 14.38 -19.45 6.51
CA SER A 129 15.49 -19.82 7.41
C SER A 129 16.80 -19.10 7.09
N GLU A 130 16.92 -18.55 5.89
CA GLU A 130 18.05 -17.72 5.47
C GLU A 130 17.90 -16.25 5.88
N ALA A 131 16.72 -15.83 6.33
CA ALA A 131 16.44 -14.44 6.73
C ALA A 131 16.86 -14.17 8.18
N LEU A 132 18.12 -14.45 8.48
CA LEU A 132 18.73 -14.29 9.80
C LEU A 132 18.75 -12.81 10.22
N LEU A 133 18.45 -12.53 11.48
CA LEU A 133 18.45 -11.21 12.10
C LEU A 133 19.38 -11.20 13.32
N ASN A 134 20.62 -10.78 13.13
CA ASN A 134 21.62 -10.68 14.18
C ASN A 134 22.48 -9.43 13.96
N ASP A 135 23.55 -9.25 14.75
CA ASP A 135 24.42 -8.08 14.65
C ASP A 135 25.00 -7.85 13.26
N ALA A 136 25.31 -8.92 12.53
CA ALA A 136 25.91 -8.83 11.19
C ALA A 136 24.87 -8.46 10.13
N SER A 137 23.63 -8.97 10.24
CA SER A 137 22.57 -8.73 9.26
C SER A 137 21.66 -7.55 9.58
N LEU A 138 21.73 -6.99 10.80
CA LEU A 138 20.88 -5.88 11.22
C LEU A 138 20.99 -4.65 10.29
N PRO A 139 22.17 -4.19 9.85
CA PRO A 139 22.25 -3.04 8.95
C PRO A 139 21.49 -3.25 7.63
N ASP A 140 21.55 -4.45 7.04
CA ASP A 140 20.79 -4.81 5.84
C ASP A 140 19.28 -4.83 6.13
N PHE A 141 18.88 -5.45 7.25
CA PHE A 141 17.49 -5.45 7.70
C PHE A 141 16.94 -4.02 7.82
N VAL A 142 17.65 -3.14 8.54
CA VAL A 142 17.25 -1.74 8.75
C VAL A 142 17.15 -1.00 7.42
N SER A 143 18.17 -1.13 6.56
CA SER A 143 18.17 -0.51 5.24
C SER A 143 16.95 -0.93 4.40
N ARG A 144 16.67 -2.25 4.32
CA ARG A 144 15.55 -2.80 3.55
C ARG A 144 14.20 -2.38 4.12
N VAL A 145 14.06 -2.38 5.44
CA VAL A 145 12.80 -1.98 6.10
C VAL A 145 12.57 -0.48 5.95
N ARG A 146 13.59 0.37 6.21
CA ARG A 146 13.48 1.83 6.02
C ARG A 146 13.17 2.21 4.58
N HIS A 147 13.82 1.57 3.60
CA HIS A 147 13.52 1.76 2.19
C HIS A 147 12.07 1.40 1.85
N TYR A 148 11.55 0.32 2.44
CA TYR A 148 10.13 -0.03 2.31
C TYR A 148 9.22 1.00 2.99
N VAL A 149 9.52 1.44 4.22
CA VAL A 149 8.74 2.46 4.95
C VAL A 149 8.70 3.77 4.17
N GLY A 150 9.82 4.21 3.59
CA GLY A 150 9.88 5.39 2.74
C GLY A 150 8.92 5.30 1.55
N ARG A 151 8.88 4.16 0.86
CA ARG A 151 7.89 3.92 -0.22
C ARG A 151 6.46 3.79 0.29
N TYR A 152 6.29 3.12 1.42
CA TYR A 152 4.99 2.92 2.07
C TYR A 152 4.36 4.26 2.46
N ARG A 153 5.18 5.20 2.93
CA ARG A 153 4.79 6.59 3.19
C ARG A 153 4.60 7.39 1.92
N GLY A 154 5.54 7.34 0.98
CA GLY A 154 5.47 8.12 -0.27
C GLY A 154 4.18 7.87 -1.05
N ASN A 155 3.75 6.61 -1.17
CA ASN A 155 2.49 6.29 -1.85
C ASN A 155 1.25 6.80 -1.09
N ARG A 156 1.24 6.76 0.24
CA ARG A 156 0.11 7.29 1.02
C ARG A 156 0.11 8.81 1.10
N ALA A 157 1.30 9.42 1.20
CA ALA A 157 1.49 10.86 1.18
C ALA A 157 1.03 11.44 -0.15
N LEU A 158 1.35 10.80 -1.28
CA LEU A 158 0.83 11.18 -2.59
C LEU A 158 -0.71 11.15 -2.61
N LEU A 159 -1.33 10.08 -2.11
CA LEU A 159 -2.80 10.00 -2.06
C LEU A 159 -3.41 11.06 -1.13
N THR A 160 -2.77 11.35 0.01
CA THR A 160 -3.19 12.41 0.92
C THR A 160 -3.08 13.77 0.27
N GLU A 161 -1.95 14.08 -0.36
CA GLU A 161 -1.71 15.34 -1.07
C GLU A 161 -2.71 15.54 -2.21
N LEU A 162 -2.91 14.53 -3.05
CA LEU A 162 -3.91 14.55 -4.11
C LEU A 162 -5.34 14.73 -3.57
N GLY A 163 -5.65 14.11 -2.43
CA GLY A 163 -6.95 14.26 -1.77
C GLY A 163 -7.15 15.67 -1.21
N GLU A 164 -6.12 16.24 -0.58
CA GLU A 164 -6.13 17.62 -0.10
C GLU A 164 -6.25 18.64 -1.24
N MET A 165 -5.49 18.46 -2.32
CA MET A 165 -5.56 19.30 -3.52
C MET A 165 -6.95 19.30 -4.15
N ALA A 166 -7.57 18.12 -4.27
CA ALA A 166 -8.87 17.96 -4.89
C ALA A 166 -10.06 18.07 -3.92
N GLY A 167 -9.82 18.30 -2.62
CA GLY A 167 -10.87 18.40 -1.61
C GLY A 167 -11.67 17.10 -1.38
N VAL A 168 -11.06 15.94 -1.59
CA VAL A 168 -11.70 14.61 -1.46
C VAL A 168 -10.91 13.67 -0.55
N GLU A 169 -11.58 12.64 -0.02
CA GLU A 169 -10.93 11.56 0.74
C GLU A 169 -10.96 10.25 -0.05
N PHE A 170 -9.78 9.68 -0.31
CA PHE A 170 -9.64 8.38 -0.98
C PHE A 170 -9.67 7.22 0.01
N GLY A 171 -10.42 6.18 -0.31
CA GLY A 171 -10.47 4.94 0.45
C GLY A 171 -9.23 4.07 0.23
N THR A 172 -8.87 3.26 1.24
CA THR A 172 -7.71 2.34 1.18
C THR A 172 -7.84 1.20 0.16
N ALA A 173 -9.04 0.99 -0.39
CA ALA A 173 -9.31 0.01 -1.44
C ALA A 173 -9.48 0.63 -2.82
N ASP A 174 -9.38 1.96 -2.93
CA ASP A 174 -9.59 2.69 -4.17
C ASP A 174 -8.35 2.59 -5.05
N LEU A 175 -8.60 2.51 -6.36
CA LEU A 175 -7.55 2.68 -7.35
C LEU A 175 -7.50 4.15 -7.74
N VAL A 176 -6.42 4.82 -7.35
CA VAL A 176 -6.17 6.23 -7.66
C VAL A 176 -4.91 6.29 -8.52
N LEU A 177 -5.06 6.85 -9.72
CA LEU A 177 -3.96 7.07 -10.66
C LEU A 177 -3.86 8.57 -10.91
N HIS A 178 -2.63 9.05 -11.04
CA HIS A 178 -2.33 10.47 -11.19
C HIS A 178 -1.46 10.70 -12.42
N PHE A 179 -1.72 11.79 -13.12
CA PHE A 179 -1.00 12.24 -14.29
C PHE A 179 -0.90 13.76 -14.27
N ILE A 180 0.23 14.27 -14.74
CA ILE A 180 0.46 15.69 -14.97
C ILE A 180 0.72 15.86 -16.46
N ASN A 181 -0.11 16.63 -17.14
CA ASN A 181 0.05 16.87 -18.57
C ASN A 181 1.20 17.86 -18.85
N VAL A 182 1.46 18.15 -20.12
CA VAL A 182 2.52 19.08 -20.54
C VAL A 182 2.27 20.54 -20.14
N HIS A 183 1.03 20.87 -19.80
CA HIS A 183 0.59 22.18 -19.31
C HIS A 183 0.75 22.32 -17.79
N GLY A 184 1.10 21.23 -17.10
CA GLY A 184 1.22 21.20 -15.64
C GLY A 184 -0.11 21.01 -14.93
N GLU A 185 -1.15 20.59 -15.65
CA GLU A 185 -2.47 20.32 -15.11
C GLU A 185 -2.51 18.91 -14.53
N ASP A 186 -3.15 18.78 -13.37
CA ASP A 186 -3.20 17.54 -12.62
C ASP A 186 -4.51 16.80 -12.91
N LEU A 187 -4.39 15.53 -13.27
CA LEU A 187 -5.51 14.63 -13.50
C LEU A 187 -5.45 13.45 -12.53
N ILE A 188 -6.56 13.22 -11.84
CA ILE A 188 -6.74 12.09 -10.93
C ILE A 188 -7.85 11.20 -11.47
N PHE A 189 -7.50 9.96 -11.79
CA PHE A 189 -8.45 8.90 -12.11
C PHE A 189 -8.72 8.09 -10.84
N TRP A 190 -9.95 8.14 -10.37
CA TRP A 190 -10.38 7.50 -9.12
C TRP A 190 -11.44 6.44 -9.39
N GLN A 191 -11.08 5.18 -9.19
CA GLN A 191 -11.98 4.04 -9.31
C GLN A 191 -12.18 3.35 -7.96
N ARG A 192 -13.41 3.39 -7.44
CA ARG A 192 -13.78 2.55 -6.30
C ARG A 192 -14.15 1.16 -6.76
N ARG A 193 -13.86 0.16 -5.93
CA ARG A 193 -14.17 -1.23 -6.25
C ARG A 193 -15.69 -1.45 -6.28
N GLY A 194 -16.19 -2.03 -7.38
CA GLY A 194 -17.60 -2.38 -7.55
C GLY A 194 -18.47 -1.25 -8.12
N GLU A 195 -17.94 -0.05 -8.32
CA GLU A 195 -18.59 0.98 -9.15
C GLU A 195 -18.36 0.63 -10.63
N ASP A 196 -19.37 0.85 -11.48
CA ASP A 196 -19.29 0.65 -12.93
C ASP A 196 -18.72 1.87 -13.67
N PHE A 197 -18.46 2.96 -12.96
CA PHE A 197 -17.84 4.20 -13.43
C PHE A 197 -16.56 4.52 -12.63
N ALA A 198 -15.74 5.41 -13.17
CA ALA A 198 -14.67 6.08 -12.45
C ALA A 198 -15.01 7.56 -12.25
N THR A 199 -14.36 8.20 -11.29
CA THR A 199 -14.41 9.64 -11.07
C THR A 199 -13.12 10.26 -11.61
N LEU A 200 -13.23 11.25 -12.47
CA LEU A 200 -12.13 12.10 -12.91
C LEU A 200 -12.16 13.40 -12.10
N LEU A 201 -11.02 13.75 -11.51
CA LEU A 201 -10.78 15.05 -10.90
C LEU A 201 -9.68 15.71 -11.73
N HIS A 202 -9.92 16.93 -12.17
CA HIS A 202 -9.04 17.66 -13.08
C HIS A 202 -8.82 19.07 -12.51
N SER A 203 -7.58 19.53 -12.45
CA SER A 203 -7.24 20.85 -11.88
C SER A 203 -8.00 21.99 -12.57
N ASP A 204 -8.09 21.95 -13.90
CA ASP A 204 -8.79 22.96 -14.72
C ASP A 204 -10.31 22.95 -14.60
N LEU A 205 -10.88 21.90 -14.02
CA LEU A 205 -12.31 21.81 -13.73
C LEU A 205 -12.59 22.12 -12.25
N ASP A 206 -11.71 22.88 -11.59
CA ASP A 206 -11.78 23.20 -10.17
C ASP A 206 -11.91 21.96 -9.27
N TRP A 207 -11.41 20.81 -9.75
CA TRP A 207 -11.53 19.50 -9.12
C TRP A 207 -12.97 18.98 -8.98
N ASP A 208 -13.94 19.56 -9.69
CA ASP A 208 -15.32 19.09 -9.66
C ASP A 208 -15.41 17.64 -10.14
N PRO A 209 -15.96 16.71 -9.33
CA PRO A 209 -16.00 15.28 -9.66
C PRO A 209 -16.78 14.98 -10.94
N GLN A 210 -16.08 14.49 -11.97
CA GLN A 210 -16.69 14.07 -13.23
C GLN A 210 -16.84 12.55 -13.27
N ARG A 211 -18.06 12.04 -13.42
CA ARG A 211 -18.29 10.61 -13.62
C ARG A 211 -17.96 10.23 -15.05
N ILE A 212 -17.03 9.30 -15.23
CA ILE A 212 -16.55 8.87 -16.53
C ILE A 212 -16.64 7.35 -16.67
N THR A 213 -16.98 6.88 -17.87
CA THR A 213 -16.96 5.47 -18.24
C THR A 213 -16.14 5.27 -19.52
N PRO A 214 -15.66 4.05 -19.81
CA PRO A 214 -14.91 3.78 -21.04
C PRO A 214 -15.67 4.23 -22.31
N ASP A 215 -16.99 4.04 -22.32
CA ASP A 215 -17.85 4.39 -23.45
C ASP A 215 -18.05 5.90 -23.62
N MET A 216 -17.62 6.73 -22.66
CA MET A 216 -17.66 8.18 -22.77
C MET A 216 -16.41 8.75 -23.45
N LEU A 217 -15.30 8.00 -23.51
CA LEU A 217 -14.06 8.45 -24.12
C LEU A 217 -14.14 8.41 -25.65
N ARG A 218 -13.77 9.52 -26.29
CA ARG A 218 -13.73 9.70 -27.74
C ARG A 218 -12.41 10.34 -28.11
N PHE A 219 -11.61 9.70 -28.95
CA PHE A 219 -10.34 10.23 -29.44
C PHE A 219 -10.50 11.24 -30.59
N SER A 220 -11.69 11.32 -31.18
CA SER A 220 -11.99 12.24 -32.28
C SER A 220 -13.50 12.44 -32.36
N GLY A 221 -13.94 13.62 -32.81
CA GLY A 221 -15.35 13.86 -33.12
C GLY A 221 -16.26 13.98 -31.90
N GLY A 222 -15.71 14.23 -30.71
CA GLY A 222 -16.50 14.35 -29.47
C GLY A 222 -17.54 15.47 -29.55
N LEU A 223 -17.14 16.64 -30.05
CA LEU A 223 -18.02 17.80 -30.29
C LEU A 223 -19.00 17.55 -31.46
N THR A 224 -18.55 16.88 -32.52
CA THR A 224 -19.38 16.61 -33.72
C THR A 224 -20.39 15.48 -33.51
N ALA A 225 -20.25 14.69 -32.44
CA ALA A 225 -21.26 13.75 -32.00
C ALA A 225 -22.48 14.44 -31.36
N ARG A 226 -22.35 15.72 -30.97
CA ARG A 226 -23.39 16.52 -30.31
C ARG A 226 -23.92 17.67 -31.13
N TYR A 227 -23.09 18.24 -31.99
CA TYR A 227 -23.43 19.41 -32.80
C TYR A 227 -23.14 19.11 -34.27
N GLU A 228 -24.04 19.51 -35.16
CA GLU A 228 -23.74 19.49 -36.59
C GLU A 228 -22.58 20.46 -36.86
N LEU A 229 -21.55 19.99 -37.59
CA LEU A 229 -20.33 20.75 -37.90
C LEU A 229 -20.63 22.13 -38.51
N ASP A 230 -21.72 22.21 -39.28
CA ASP A 230 -22.16 23.41 -39.97
C ASP A 230 -22.80 24.44 -39.02
N GLU A 231 -23.33 24.00 -37.87
CA GLU A 231 -23.93 24.85 -36.83
C GLU A 231 -22.90 25.38 -35.81
N LEU A 232 -21.69 24.82 -35.79
CA LEU A 232 -20.63 25.26 -34.88
C LEU A 232 -19.94 26.55 -35.38
N PRO A 233 -19.70 27.53 -34.49
CA PRO A 233 -18.85 28.68 -34.79
C PRO A 233 -17.48 28.26 -35.31
N GLU A 234 -16.87 29.06 -36.20
CA GLU A 234 -15.62 28.72 -36.88
C GLU A 234 -14.47 28.39 -35.91
N TRP A 235 -14.41 29.07 -34.76
CA TRP A 235 -13.44 28.78 -33.70
C TRP A 235 -13.69 27.45 -32.97
N MET A 236 -14.95 26.99 -32.88
CA MET A 236 -15.32 25.67 -32.32
C MET A 236 -15.05 24.53 -33.30
N ARG A 237 -15.12 24.77 -34.61
CA ARG A 237 -14.78 23.77 -35.64
C ARG A 237 -13.33 23.28 -35.52
N ALA A 238 -12.42 24.13 -35.03
CA ALA A 238 -11.05 23.74 -34.73
C ALA A 238 -10.95 22.67 -33.62
N PHE A 239 -11.93 22.62 -32.72
CA PHE A 239 -12.02 21.63 -31.64
C PHE A 239 -12.83 20.39 -32.01
N ALA A 240 -13.41 20.32 -33.22
CA ALA A 240 -14.25 19.21 -33.67
C ALA A 240 -13.58 17.83 -33.54
N ASN A 241 -12.26 17.79 -33.69
CA ASN A 241 -11.46 16.56 -33.61
C ASN A 241 -10.75 16.37 -32.27
N VAL A 242 -11.01 17.23 -31.28
CA VAL A 242 -10.33 17.13 -29.98
C VAL A 242 -10.91 15.97 -29.18
N PRO A 243 -10.07 15.20 -28.47
CA PRO A 243 -10.54 14.15 -27.61
C PRO A 243 -11.47 14.66 -26.49
N THR A 244 -12.43 13.83 -26.10
CA THR A 244 -13.34 14.14 -25.00
C THR A 244 -13.65 12.91 -24.15
N VAL A 245 -14.00 13.13 -22.88
CA VAL A 245 -14.65 12.13 -22.03
C VAL A 245 -15.92 12.71 -21.44
N GLY A 246 -17.08 12.29 -21.96
CA GLY A 246 -18.36 12.89 -21.59
C GLY A 246 -18.41 14.37 -22.00
N ASP A 247 -18.46 15.27 -21.02
CA ASP A 247 -18.48 16.73 -21.22
C ASP A 247 -17.08 17.37 -21.14
N VAL A 248 -16.07 16.60 -20.77
CA VAL A 248 -14.70 17.08 -20.54
C VAL A 248 -13.91 17.03 -21.85
N ILE A 249 -13.30 18.15 -22.22
CA ILE A 249 -12.35 18.26 -23.33
C ILE A 249 -10.98 17.82 -22.81
N LEU A 250 -10.25 17.05 -23.62
CA LEU A 250 -8.96 16.49 -23.27
C LEU A 250 -7.93 16.80 -24.35
N ASP A 251 -6.66 16.88 -23.98
CA ASP A 251 -5.57 16.76 -24.93
C ASP A 251 -5.32 15.28 -25.35
N ASP A 252 -4.43 15.07 -26.32
CA ASP A 252 -4.11 13.72 -26.83
C ASP A 252 -3.43 12.82 -25.78
N ASP A 253 -2.61 13.40 -24.90
CA ASP A 253 -1.87 12.69 -23.86
C ASP A 253 -2.81 12.27 -22.73
N GLU A 254 -3.71 13.16 -22.30
CA GLU A 254 -4.77 12.91 -21.33
C GLU A 254 -5.74 11.84 -21.82
N ALA A 255 -6.17 11.91 -23.08
CA ALA A 255 -7.06 10.91 -23.66
C ALA A 255 -6.39 9.53 -23.72
N THR A 256 -5.12 9.48 -24.12
CA THR A 256 -4.32 8.25 -24.16
C THR A 256 -4.12 7.68 -22.76
N TRP A 257 -3.79 8.54 -21.78
CA TRP A 257 -3.63 8.16 -20.39
C TRP A 257 -4.95 7.64 -19.78
N LEU A 258 -6.08 8.30 -20.04
CA LEU A 258 -7.40 7.85 -19.58
C LEU A 258 -7.80 6.51 -20.19
N ALA A 259 -7.50 6.27 -21.47
CA ALA A 259 -7.70 4.96 -22.08
C ALA A 259 -6.87 3.86 -21.39
N ALA A 260 -5.62 4.16 -21.06
CA ALA A 260 -4.77 3.25 -20.28
C ALA A 260 -5.34 3.01 -18.88
N CYS A 261 -5.84 4.04 -18.20
CA CYS A 261 -6.49 3.93 -16.90
C CYS A 261 -7.72 3.03 -16.98
N PHE A 262 -8.62 3.22 -17.94
CA PHE A 262 -9.77 2.35 -18.15
C PHE A 262 -9.36 0.90 -18.41
N SER A 263 -8.32 0.66 -19.21
CA SER A 263 -7.81 -0.69 -19.44
C SER A 263 -7.29 -1.33 -18.14
N ALA A 264 -6.43 -0.62 -17.41
CA ALA A 264 -5.78 -1.10 -16.18
C ALA A 264 -6.76 -1.34 -15.01
N SER A 265 -7.89 -0.65 -15.01
CA SER A 265 -8.90 -0.69 -13.95
C SER A 265 -10.11 -1.58 -14.27
N ARG A 266 -10.13 -2.26 -15.43
CA ARG A 266 -11.25 -3.12 -15.85
C ARG A 266 -11.67 -4.13 -14.78
N TRP A 267 -10.70 -4.76 -14.13
CA TRP A 267 -10.91 -5.75 -13.06
C TRP A 267 -11.62 -5.19 -11.82
N ALA A 268 -11.59 -3.86 -11.61
CA ALA A 268 -12.21 -3.22 -10.45
C ALA A 268 -13.69 -2.88 -10.68
N ARG A 269 -14.12 -2.77 -11.96
CA ARG A 269 -15.49 -2.48 -12.38
C ARG A 269 -16.32 -3.72 -12.70
N ASP A 270 -15.67 -4.79 -13.16
CA ASP A 270 -16.35 -6.00 -13.61
C ASP A 270 -16.43 -7.05 -12.48
N PRO A 271 -17.63 -7.41 -12.00
CA PRO A 271 -17.82 -8.43 -10.96
C PRO A 271 -17.48 -9.85 -11.44
N ASP A 272 -17.52 -10.09 -12.76
CA ASP A 272 -17.23 -11.39 -13.39
C ASP A 272 -15.73 -11.58 -13.68
N TYR A 273 -14.92 -10.52 -13.53
CA TYR A 273 -13.47 -10.58 -13.58
C TYR A 273 -12.92 -11.14 -12.26
N ASN A 274 -13.37 -12.32 -11.82
CA ASN A 274 -12.91 -13.08 -10.66
C ASN A 274 -12.16 -14.35 -11.06
#